data_AF-A0A9E1B6E8-F1
#
_entry.id   AF-A0A9E1B6E8-F1
#
_cell.length_a   1.000
_cell.length_b   1.000
_cell.length_c   1.000
_cell.angle_alpha   90.00
_cell.angle_beta   90.00
_cell.angle_gamma   90.00
#
_symmetry.space_group_name_H-M   'P 1'
#
loop_
_entity.id
_entity.type
_entity.pdbx_description
1 polymer ?
#
loop_
_entity_poly.entity_id
_entity_poly.type
_entity_poly.pdbx_seq_one_letter_code
_entity_poly.pdbx_strand_id
1 'polypeptide(L)'
;LNYLFDWELLTSHRTQRLYLTLASFGLPCLFLFFESKFCEYRLLNFIKIVINFILNPVLIIYVALLNLYCIYRLVLLELPRGGVAYIVLACLIAGFVLRGLNLLIKSQIYDQIFKLLPLFVILPSIMLWWGVMHRVGEYGLSEPRIYLIACVIFANLSYFVMIFLRNFSYKFLAFFMIFGIFFTHFVLDTKQLVLNSQKELLLRELRALNLLDGSGLLSGDVSKIGKEKLYFLQDKFDYLAENGDKFALDNKKFIAGLEVAEQKNLQIFSINFSGTAINVKDATIKMPITSSTNGDELVMQLNNESVSINMQKHVEKALASLNLKPDGDFGAEVFERLKEKLLIFKVGKRAFVLRSMEIVQQNGVYKFYDASVLFYMEDAQLK
;
A
#
# COMPACT_ATOMS: atom_id res chain seq x y z
N LEU A 1 9.08 16.11 28.72
CA LEU A 1 9.83 14.86 28.48
C LEU A 1 10.11 14.57 26.98
N ASN A 2 9.74 15.45 26.04
CA ASN A 2 10.02 15.29 24.60
C ASN A 2 11.34 15.92 24.12
N TYR A 3 12.14 16.50 25.03
CA TYR A 3 13.38 17.21 24.68
C TYR A 3 14.66 16.44 25.07
N LEU A 4 14.51 15.31 25.77
CA LEU A 4 15.63 14.53 26.30
C LEU A 4 15.80 13.16 25.61
N PHE A 5 14.75 12.67 24.95
CA PHE A 5 14.78 11.47 24.15
C PHE A 5 14.20 11.80 22.79
N ASP A 6 15.10 11.98 21.84
CA ASP A 6 14.83 12.29 20.44
C ASP A 6 14.01 11.15 19.80
N TRP A 7 12.69 11.24 19.91
CA TRP A 7 11.75 10.21 19.42
C TRP A 7 11.59 10.27 17.89
N GLU A 8 12.25 11.22 17.21
CA GLU A 8 12.45 11.20 15.76
C GLU A 8 13.40 10.07 15.32
N LEU A 9 14.21 9.52 16.23
CA LEU A 9 15.01 8.36 15.88
C LEU A 9 14.15 7.13 15.64
N LEU A 10 12.91 7.03 16.15
CA LEU A 10 12.03 5.86 16.02
C LEU A 10 11.20 5.84 14.72
N THR A 11 11.14 6.94 13.96
CA THR A 11 10.40 7.01 12.69
C THR A 11 11.25 6.61 11.47
N SER A 12 12.56 6.42 11.65
CA SER A 12 13.43 5.90 10.60
C SER A 12 13.15 4.41 10.35
N HIS A 13 12.92 4.02 9.09
CA HIS A 13 12.83 2.62 8.67
C HIS A 13 13.98 1.73 9.21
N ARG A 14 15.14 2.32 9.52
CA ARG A 14 16.31 1.59 10.04
C ARG A 14 16.19 1.26 11.53
N THR A 15 15.64 2.14 12.34
CA THR A 15 15.48 1.95 13.79
C THR A 15 14.27 1.10 14.14
N GLN A 16 13.19 1.19 13.36
CA GLN A 16 12.08 0.25 13.48
C GLN A 16 12.53 -1.18 13.17
N ARG A 17 13.36 -1.38 12.14
CA ARG A 17 13.98 -2.69 11.85
C ARG A 17 14.90 -3.14 12.98
N LEU A 18 15.73 -2.26 13.52
CA LEU A 18 16.61 -2.58 14.66
C LEU A 18 15.82 -2.97 15.92
N TYR A 19 14.77 -2.23 16.24
CA TYR A 19 13.89 -2.54 17.37
C TYR A 19 13.16 -3.87 17.17
N LEU A 20 12.60 -4.12 15.97
CA LEU A 20 11.96 -5.41 15.67
C LEU A 20 12.96 -6.56 15.73
N THR A 21 14.19 -6.37 15.25
CA THR A 21 15.24 -7.39 15.36
C THR A 21 15.65 -7.63 16.80
N LEU A 22 15.79 -6.58 17.62
CA LEU A 22 16.19 -6.70 19.02
C LEU A 22 15.10 -7.37 19.86
N ALA A 23 13.83 -7.00 19.62
CA ALA A 23 12.66 -7.64 20.21
C ALA A 23 12.53 -9.11 19.76
N SER A 24 12.77 -9.39 18.47
CA SER A 24 12.75 -10.76 17.92
C SER A 24 13.91 -11.61 18.44
N PHE A 25 15.06 -11.01 18.73
CA PHE A 25 16.21 -11.67 19.36
C PHE A 25 15.93 -12.03 20.84
N GLY A 26 15.08 -11.24 21.50
CA GLY A 26 14.63 -11.50 22.86
C GLY A 26 13.97 -12.88 22.98
N LEU A 27 13.24 -13.33 21.97
CA LEU A 27 12.50 -14.59 22.04
C LEU A 27 13.43 -15.83 22.04
N PRO A 28 14.41 -16.00 21.11
CA PRO A 28 15.43 -17.05 21.20
C PRO A 28 16.31 -16.96 22.45
N CYS A 29 16.63 -15.76 22.93
CA CYS A 29 17.44 -15.58 24.14
C CYS A 29 16.67 -15.98 25.40
N LEU A 30 15.39 -15.59 25.51
CA LEU A 30 14.50 -16.07 26.56
C LEU A 30 14.35 -17.58 26.47
N PHE A 31 14.22 -18.13 25.26
CA PHE A 31 14.20 -19.56 25.01
C PHE A 31 15.44 -20.22 25.62
N LEU A 32 16.65 -19.75 25.29
CA LEU A 32 17.91 -20.27 25.85
C LEU A 32 17.98 -20.12 27.38
N PHE A 33 17.52 -18.99 27.93
CA PHE A 33 17.50 -18.75 29.38
C PHE A 33 16.56 -19.72 30.11
N PHE A 34 15.38 -19.99 29.54
CA PHE A 34 14.38 -20.88 30.11
C PHE A 34 14.82 -22.34 30.17
N GLU A 35 15.75 -22.80 29.32
CA GLU A 35 16.31 -24.16 29.40
C GLU A 35 16.87 -24.48 30.80
N SER A 36 17.50 -23.49 31.44
CA SER A 36 18.14 -23.67 32.76
C SER A 36 17.16 -23.65 33.95
N LYS A 37 16.00 -22.98 33.80
CA LYS A 37 15.05 -22.73 34.90
C LYS A 37 13.69 -23.41 34.73
N PHE A 38 13.54 -24.28 33.72
CA PHE A 38 12.24 -24.84 33.35
C PHE A 38 11.57 -25.71 34.42
N CYS A 39 12.33 -26.20 35.41
CA CYS A 39 11.81 -27.07 36.46
C CYS A 39 11.18 -26.33 37.66
N GLU A 40 11.38 -25.01 37.81
CA GLU A 40 11.07 -24.33 39.08
C GLU A 40 9.69 -23.65 39.14
N TYR A 41 8.97 -23.47 38.01
CA TYR A 41 7.78 -22.62 37.96
C TYR A 41 6.49 -23.36 37.63
N ARG A 42 5.45 -23.17 38.47
CA ARG A 42 4.10 -23.76 38.33
C ARG A 42 3.38 -23.38 37.02
N LEU A 43 3.62 -22.18 36.47
CA LEU A 43 3.08 -21.75 35.17
C LEU A 43 3.55 -22.63 34.00
N LEU A 44 4.74 -23.22 34.10
CA LEU A 44 5.30 -24.07 33.05
C LEU A 44 4.58 -25.41 32.93
N ASN A 45 3.93 -25.87 34.01
CA ASN A 45 3.17 -27.12 34.00
C ASN A 45 1.86 -26.99 33.19
N PHE A 46 1.20 -25.82 33.24
CA PHE A 46 0.06 -25.51 32.37
C PHE A 46 0.47 -25.46 30.90
N ILE A 47 1.58 -24.77 30.60
CA ILE A 47 2.15 -24.70 29.24
C ILE A 47 2.49 -26.09 28.71
N LYS A 48 3.05 -26.98 29.55
CA LYS A 48 3.31 -28.39 29.21
C LYS A 48 2.04 -29.15 28.82
N ILE A 49 0.94 -28.95 29.53
CA ILE A 49 -0.35 -29.57 29.21
C ILE A 49 -0.86 -29.05 27.87
N VAL A 50 -0.86 -27.73 27.66
CA VAL A 50 -1.31 -27.10 26.40
C VAL A 50 -0.50 -27.61 25.21
N ILE A 51 0.83 -27.70 25.35
CA ILE A 51 1.69 -28.16 24.25
C ILE A 51 1.44 -29.65 23.93
N ASN A 52 1.40 -30.50 24.94
CA ASN A 52 1.26 -31.94 24.71
C ASN A 52 -0.16 -32.36 24.29
N PHE A 53 -1.21 -31.74 24.83
CA PHE A 53 -2.60 -32.16 24.60
C PHE A 53 -3.36 -31.34 23.56
N ILE A 54 -2.92 -30.11 23.25
CA ILE A 54 -3.61 -29.25 22.28
C ILE A 54 -2.73 -29.05 21.05
N LEU A 55 -1.53 -28.48 21.21
CA LEU A 55 -0.71 -28.08 20.06
C LEU A 55 -0.14 -29.28 19.29
N ASN A 56 0.44 -30.27 19.97
CA ASN A 56 1.04 -31.43 19.31
C ASN A 56 -0.01 -32.24 18.51
N PRO A 57 -1.19 -32.61 19.05
CA PRO A 57 -2.22 -33.32 18.29
C PRO A 57 -2.75 -32.51 17.10
N VAL A 58 -2.96 -31.20 17.28
CA VAL A 58 -3.40 -30.31 16.19
C VAL A 58 -2.37 -30.27 15.06
N LEU A 59 -1.07 -30.20 15.38
CA LEU A 59 -0.02 -30.25 14.36
C LEU A 59 -0.04 -31.56 13.58
N ILE A 60 -0.22 -32.70 14.25
CA ILE A 60 -0.28 -34.01 13.60
C ILE A 60 -1.44 -34.07 12.60
N ILE A 61 -2.63 -33.64 13.03
CA ILE A 61 -3.81 -33.58 12.16
C ILE A 61 -3.54 -32.64 10.97
N TYR A 62 -2.94 -31.49 11.23
CA TYR A 62 -2.62 -30.51 10.20
C TYR A 62 -1.64 -31.05 9.16
N VAL A 63 -0.55 -31.70 9.59
CA VAL A 63 0.44 -32.33 8.69
C VAL A 63 -0.20 -33.45 7.89
N ALA A 64 -1.09 -34.25 8.49
CA ALA A 64 -1.80 -35.31 7.79
C ALA A 64 -2.74 -34.76 6.71
N LEU A 65 -3.55 -33.76 7.04
CA LEU A 65 -4.43 -33.07 6.08
C LEU A 65 -3.63 -32.39 4.97
N LEU A 66 -2.49 -31.77 5.31
CA LEU A 66 -1.64 -31.11 4.34
C LEU A 66 -1.04 -32.11 3.35
N ASN A 67 -0.56 -33.26 3.83
CA ASN A 67 -0.06 -34.32 2.96
C ASN A 67 -1.16 -34.88 2.05
N LEU A 68 -2.37 -35.12 2.58
CA LEU A 68 -3.51 -35.57 1.79
C LEU A 68 -3.88 -34.54 0.71
N TYR A 69 -3.88 -33.25 1.06
CA TYR A 69 -4.08 -32.15 0.12
C TYR A 69 -2.99 -32.10 -0.96
N CYS A 70 -1.72 -32.26 -0.58
CA CYS A 70 -0.60 -32.30 -1.52
C CYS A 70 -0.75 -33.46 -2.51
N ILE A 71 -1.06 -34.66 -2.03
CA ILE A 71 -1.30 -35.84 -2.88
C ILE A 71 -2.47 -35.56 -3.84
N TYR A 72 -3.58 -35.03 -3.33
CA TYR A 72 -4.75 -34.69 -4.15
C TYR A 72 -4.40 -33.72 -5.28
N ARG A 73 -3.68 -32.63 -4.98
CA ARG A 73 -3.26 -31.64 -6.00
C ARG A 73 -2.29 -32.23 -7.01
N LEU A 74 -1.39 -33.11 -6.56
CA LEU A 74 -0.39 -33.75 -7.42
C LEU A 74 -1.04 -34.73 -8.40
N VAL A 75 -2.09 -35.45 -7.97
CA VAL A 75 -2.91 -36.32 -8.84
C VAL A 75 -3.71 -35.52 -9.87
N LEU A 76 -4.26 -34.37 -9.48
CA LEU A 76 -5.02 -33.51 -10.41
C LEU A 76 -4.14 -32.79 -11.44
N LEU A 77 -2.80 -32.80 -11.28
CA LEU A 77 -1.85 -32.00 -12.08
C LEU A 77 -2.17 -30.49 -12.10
N GLU A 78 -3.03 -30.03 -11.19
CA GLU A 78 -3.43 -28.63 -11.10
C GLU A 78 -2.40 -27.85 -10.27
N LEU A 79 -1.89 -26.79 -10.88
CA LEU A 79 -0.91 -25.91 -10.26
C LEU A 79 -1.41 -25.39 -8.91
N PRO A 80 -0.62 -25.51 -7.81
CA PRO A 80 -1.06 -25.06 -6.51
C PRO A 80 -1.35 -23.55 -6.56
N ARG A 81 -2.61 -23.16 -6.35
CA ARG A 81 -2.99 -21.74 -6.19
C ARG A 81 -2.10 -21.15 -5.10
N GLY A 82 -1.55 -19.96 -5.31
CA GLY A 82 -0.47 -19.48 -4.44
C GLY A 82 -0.81 -19.29 -2.95
N GLY A 83 -2.08 -19.40 -2.55
CA GLY A 83 -2.46 -19.56 -1.13
C GLY A 83 -1.85 -20.81 -0.47
N VAL A 84 -1.62 -21.88 -1.25
CA VAL A 84 -1.07 -23.15 -0.77
C VAL A 84 0.35 -22.98 -0.21
N ALA A 85 1.17 -22.14 -0.84
CA ALA A 85 2.54 -21.91 -0.38
C ALA A 85 2.56 -21.35 1.06
N TYR A 86 1.62 -20.47 1.39
CA TYR A 86 1.49 -19.91 2.73
C TYR A 86 1.02 -20.94 3.75
N ILE A 87 0.08 -21.81 3.37
CA ILE A 87 -0.42 -22.90 4.23
C ILE A 87 0.72 -23.87 4.56
N VAL A 88 1.49 -24.29 3.55
CA VAL A 88 2.65 -25.15 3.76
C VAL A 88 3.70 -24.45 4.61
N LEU A 89 4.03 -23.19 4.33
CA LEU A 89 5.01 -22.43 5.10
C LEU A 89 4.59 -22.28 6.57
N ALA A 90 3.31 -22.02 6.85
CA ALA A 90 2.77 -21.98 8.19
C ALA A 90 2.93 -23.33 8.91
N CYS A 91 2.74 -24.45 8.20
CA CYS A 91 3.03 -25.80 8.70
C CYS A 91 4.49 -25.95 9.15
N LEU A 92 5.43 -25.52 8.30
CA LEU A 92 6.87 -25.62 8.55
C LEU A 92 7.26 -24.82 9.78
N ILE A 93 6.77 -23.58 9.88
CA ILE A 93 7.06 -22.71 11.02
C ILE A 93 6.46 -23.29 12.30
N ALA A 94 5.19 -23.72 12.27
CA ALA A 94 4.53 -24.32 13.42
C ALA A 94 5.25 -25.59 13.89
N GLY A 95 5.61 -26.49 12.97
CA GLY A 95 6.35 -27.71 13.31
C GLY A 95 7.74 -27.42 13.90
N PHE A 96 8.44 -26.42 13.36
CA PHE A 96 9.73 -25.99 13.88
C PHE A 96 9.63 -25.40 15.30
N VAL A 97 8.66 -24.52 15.54
CA VAL A 97 8.40 -23.93 16.88
C VAL A 97 7.99 -24.99 17.88
N LEU A 98 7.05 -25.88 17.52
CA LEU A 98 6.62 -26.97 18.41
C LEU A 98 7.75 -27.94 18.71
N ARG A 99 8.65 -28.24 17.76
CA ARG A 99 9.85 -29.05 18.05
C ARG A 99 10.71 -28.38 19.11
N GLY A 100 10.96 -27.07 18.98
CA GLY A 100 11.69 -26.31 19.98
C GLY A 100 11.03 -26.42 21.36
N LEU A 101 9.71 -26.21 21.43
CA LEU A 101 8.95 -26.26 22.67
C LEU A 101 9.01 -27.65 23.33
N ASN A 102 8.89 -28.72 22.54
CA ASN A 102 8.98 -30.09 23.06
C ASN A 102 10.38 -30.41 23.60
N LEU A 103 11.44 -29.90 22.96
CA LEU A 103 12.82 -30.05 23.46
C LEU A 103 13.00 -29.35 24.81
N LEU A 104 12.45 -28.14 24.97
CA LEU A 104 12.56 -27.37 26.21
C LEU A 104 11.72 -27.95 27.36
N ILE A 105 10.59 -28.61 27.08
CA ILE A 105 9.80 -29.34 28.09
C ILE A 105 10.39 -30.74 28.40
N LYS A 106 11.34 -31.23 27.60
CA LYS A 106 11.86 -32.61 27.65
C LYS A 106 10.74 -33.65 27.58
N SER A 107 9.72 -33.41 26.76
CA SER A 107 8.59 -34.32 26.60
C SER A 107 9.01 -35.58 25.85
N GLN A 108 8.97 -36.75 26.49
CA GLN A 108 9.35 -38.03 25.87
C GLN A 108 8.26 -38.61 24.96
N ILE A 109 7.00 -38.23 25.17
CA ILE A 109 5.82 -38.84 24.53
C ILE A 109 5.86 -38.65 23.00
N TYR A 110 6.22 -37.45 22.53
CA TYR A 110 6.18 -37.10 21.11
C TYR A 110 7.55 -37.12 20.42
N ASP A 111 8.62 -37.51 21.12
CA ASP A 111 9.98 -37.41 20.55
C ASP A 111 10.17 -38.29 19.31
N GLN A 112 9.52 -39.46 19.25
CA GLN A 112 9.51 -40.32 18.06
C GLN A 112 8.75 -39.68 16.88
N ILE A 113 7.58 -39.09 17.15
CA ILE A 113 6.78 -38.42 16.12
C ILE A 113 7.53 -37.23 15.53
N PHE A 114 8.18 -36.43 16.38
CA PHE A 114 8.99 -35.29 15.91
C PHE A 114 10.29 -35.71 15.22
N LYS A 115 10.81 -36.92 15.42
CA LYS A 115 11.90 -37.48 14.61
C LYS A 115 11.43 -37.88 13.21
N LEU A 116 10.16 -38.29 13.08
CA LEU A 116 9.55 -38.64 11.80
C LEU A 116 8.96 -37.41 11.07
N LEU A 117 8.66 -36.33 11.79
CA LEU A 117 8.08 -35.10 11.24
C LEU A 117 8.84 -34.55 10.02
N PRO A 118 10.18 -34.43 10.02
CA PRO A 118 10.91 -33.95 8.85
C PRO A 118 10.67 -34.79 7.59
N LEU A 119 10.47 -36.11 7.74
CA LEU A 119 10.19 -37.01 6.63
C LEU A 119 8.80 -36.74 6.02
N PHE A 120 7.78 -36.56 6.86
CA PHE A 120 6.41 -36.24 6.43
C PHE A 120 6.26 -34.85 5.80
N VAL A 121 7.24 -33.99 5.99
CA VAL A 121 7.24 -32.60 5.51
C VAL A 121 7.92 -32.47 4.14
N ILE A 122 8.67 -33.49 3.68
CA ILE A 122 9.35 -33.49 2.37
C ILE A 122 8.36 -33.24 1.23
N LEU A 123 7.25 -33.97 1.21
CA LEU A 123 6.25 -33.86 0.14
C LEU A 123 5.63 -32.45 0.08
N PRO A 124 5.10 -31.88 1.19
CA PRO A 124 4.68 -30.48 1.21
C PRO A 124 5.77 -29.51 0.75
N SER A 125 7.03 -29.77 1.11
CA SER A 125 8.13 -28.86 0.79
C SER A 125 8.50 -28.84 -0.70
N ILE A 126 8.41 -29.97 -1.39
CA ILE A 126 8.58 -30.02 -2.85
C ILE A 126 7.48 -29.18 -3.52
N MET A 127 6.24 -29.31 -3.04
CA MET A 127 5.10 -28.55 -3.56
C MET A 127 5.22 -27.04 -3.29
N LEU A 128 5.82 -26.67 -2.16
CA LEU A 128 6.14 -25.29 -1.80
C LEU A 128 7.14 -24.68 -2.80
N TRP A 129 8.24 -25.37 -3.10
CA TRP A 129 9.23 -24.91 -4.08
C TRP A 129 8.64 -24.77 -5.49
N TRP A 130 7.80 -25.71 -5.89
CA TRP A 130 7.09 -25.65 -7.17
C TRP A 130 6.22 -24.39 -7.28
N GLY A 131 5.43 -24.10 -6.23
CA GLY A 131 4.58 -22.91 -6.19
C GLY A 131 5.36 -21.59 -6.18
N VAL A 132 6.50 -21.55 -5.49
CA VAL A 132 7.38 -20.38 -5.44
C VAL A 132 8.01 -20.12 -6.81
N MET A 133 8.55 -21.14 -7.48
CA MET A 133 9.19 -20.99 -8.79
C MET A 133 8.21 -20.47 -9.85
N HIS A 134 6.98 -21.00 -9.87
CA HIS A 134 5.95 -20.52 -10.79
C HIS A 134 5.61 -19.04 -10.56
N ARG A 135 5.45 -18.63 -9.29
CA ARG A 135 5.13 -17.25 -8.93
C ARG A 135 6.25 -16.26 -9.27
N VAL A 136 7.50 -16.69 -9.12
CA VAL A 136 8.66 -15.88 -9.50
C VAL A 136 8.76 -15.78 -11.02
N GLY A 137 8.48 -16.87 -11.74
CA GLY A 137 8.48 -16.90 -13.20
C GLY A 137 7.41 -16.03 -13.85
N GLU A 138 6.18 -16.06 -13.35
CA GLU A 138 5.06 -15.31 -13.94
C GLU A 138 5.06 -13.82 -13.60
N TYR A 139 5.41 -13.46 -12.36
CA TYR A 139 5.20 -12.10 -11.84
C TYR A 139 6.50 -11.34 -11.51
N GLY A 140 7.67 -11.96 -11.70
CA GLY A 140 8.98 -11.40 -11.34
C GLY A 140 9.30 -11.39 -9.84
N LEU A 141 10.49 -10.91 -9.46
CA LEU A 141 10.89 -10.74 -8.06
C LEU A 141 10.31 -9.43 -7.48
N SER A 142 9.71 -9.54 -6.29
CA SER A 142 9.25 -8.41 -5.47
C SER A 142 9.73 -8.60 -4.03
N GLU A 143 9.78 -7.53 -3.24
CA GLU A 143 10.28 -7.59 -1.85
C GLU A 143 9.57 -8.68 -1.01
N PRO A 144 8.22 -8.82 -1.01
CA PRO A 144 7.55 -9.84 -0.23
C PRO A 144 7.88 -11.27 -0.69
N ARG A 145 8.14 -11.47 -2.00
CA ARG A 145 8.50 -12.78 -2.56
C ARG A 145 9.92 -13.17 -2.17
N ILE A 146 10.84 -12.21 -2.07
CA ILE A 146 12.21 -12.47 -1.62
C ILE A 146 12.22 -12.90 -0.15
N TYR A 147 11.45 -12.21 0.70
CA TYR A 147 11.28 -12.65 2.09
C TYR A 147 10.65 -14.04 2.18
N LEU A 148 9.65 -14.33 1.35
CA LEU A 148 9.05 -15.66 1.29
C LEU A 148 10.08 -16.72 0.89
N ILE A 149 10.85 -16.49 -0.19
CA ILE A 149 11.91 -17.41 -0.63
C ILE A 149 12.94 -17.63 0.48
N ALA A 150 13.40 -16.57 1.13
CA ALA A 150 14.36 -16.66 2.24
C ALA A 150 13.79 -17.51 3.39
N CYS A 151 12.53 -17.29 3.78
CA CYS A 151 11.85 -18.10 4.78
C CYS A 151 11.71 -19.57 4.35
N VAL A 152 11.41 -19.84 3.08
CA VAL A 152 11.30 -21.20 2.52
C VAL A 152 12.65 -21.92 2.54
N ILE A 153 13.73 -21.24 2.12
CA ILE A 153 15.10 -21.77 2.15
C ILE A 153 15.48 -22.08 3.60
N PHE A 154 15.26 -21.13 4.51
CA PHE A 154 15.61 -21.27 5.91
C PHE A 154 14.85 -22.42 6.59
N ALA A 155 13.53 -22.51 6.36
CA ALA A 155 12.72 -23.61 6.86
C ALA A 155 13.18 -24.96 6.30
N ASN A 156 13.42 -25.06 4.98
CA ASN A 156 13.92 -26.29 4.38
C ASN A 156 15.28 -26.70 4.93
N LEU A 157 16.20 -25.75 5.10
CA LEU A 157 17.53 -26.00 5.64
C LEU A 157 17.44 -26.52 7.08
N SER A 158 16.57 -25.95 7.92
CA SER A 158 16.41 -26.40 9.30
C SER A 158 15.87 -27.85 9.36
N TYR A 159 14.86 -28.18 8.57
CA TYR A 159 14.33 -29.55 8.46
C TYR A 159 15.34 -30.53 7.85
N PHE A 160 16.13 -30.09 6.85
CA PHE A 160 17.21 -30.89 6.29
C PHE A 160 18.24 -31.24 7.36
N VAL A 161 18.71 -30.25 8.13
CA VAL A 161 19.67 -30.51 9.22
C VAL A 161 19.07 -31.42 10.31
N MET A 162 17.76 -31.32 10.60
CA MET A 162 17.08 -32.23 11.53
C MET A 162 17.07 -33.70 11.05
N ILE A 163 17.07 -33.95 9.74
CA ILE A 163 17.16 -35.31 9.18
C ILE A 163 18.57 -35.88 9.38
N PHE A 164 19.62 -35.09 9.12
CA PHE A 164 21.01 -35.57 9.15
C PHE A 164 21.62 -35.58 10.56
N LEU A 165 21.31 -34.60 11.40
CA LEU A 165 21.82 -34.52 12.77
C LEU A 165 20.87 -35.23 13.75
N ARG A 166 21.07 -36.54 13.92
CA ARG A 166 20.27 -37.40 14.82
C ARG A 166 20.22 -36.88 16.28
N ASN A 167 21.26 -36.17 16.72
CA ASN A 167 21.34 -35.50 18.02
C ASN A 167 21.06 -33.99 17.87
N PHE A 168 19.88 -33.64 17.35
CA PHE A 168 19.47 -32.25 17.17
C PHE A 168 19.28 -31.57 18.53
N SER A 169 20.33 -30.91 19.01
CA SER A 169 20.33 -30.19 20.28
C SER A 169 19.50 -28.91 20.17
N TYR A 170 18.86 -28.57 21.28
CA TYR A 170 18.14 -27.32 21.48
C TYR A 170 18.94 -26.06 21.09
N LYS A 171 20.26 -26.09 21.33
CA LYS A 171 21.18 -24.99 21.01
C LYS A 171 21.28 -24.72 19.50
N PHE A 172 21.22 -25.78 18.67
CA PHE A 172 21.21 -25.63 17.22
C PHE A 172 19.90 -24.99 16.73
N LEU A 173 18.77 -25.32 17.35
CA LEU A 173 17.48 -24.71 17.01
C LEU A 173 17.48 -23.20 17.30
N ALA A 174 17.98 -22.82 18.48
CA ALA A 174 18.13 -21.42 18.85
C ALA A 174 19.11 -20.68 17.93
N PHE A 175 20.24 -21.32 17.56
CA PHE A 175 21.17 -20.76 16.59
C PHE A 175 20.50 -20.50 15.24
N PHE A 176 19.73 -21.45 14.71
CA PHE A 176 18.98 -21.25 13.48
C PHE A 176 18.03 -20.06 13.61
N MET A 177 17.21 -19.98 14.67
CA MET A 177 16.30 -18.84 14.88
C MET A 177 17.01 -17.49 14.85
N ILE A 178 18.12 -17.38 15.59
CA ILE A 178 18.96 -16.18 15.64
C ILE A 178 19.53 -15.87 14.25
N PHE A 179 20.06 -16.88 13.57
CA PHE A 179 20.63 -16.75 12.24
C PHE A 179 19.58 -16.32 11.21
N GLY A 180 18.36 -16.87 11.27
CA GLY A 180 17.27 -16.50 10.38
C GLY A 180 16.83 -15.05 10.56
N ILE A 181 16.69 -14.58 11.80
CA ILE A 181 16.38 -13.18 12.12
C ILE A 181 17.50 -12.26 11.62
N PHE A 182 18.76 -12.64 11.88
CA PHE A 182 19.92 -11.87 11.41
C PHE A 182 19.99 -11.82 9.87
N PHE A 183 19.83 -12.96 9.21
CA PHE A 183 19.95 -13.08 7.76
C PHE A 183 18.86 -12.27 7.05
N THR A 184 17.60 -12.40 7.48
CA THR A 184 16.46 -11.70 6.86
C THR A 184 16.51 -10.19 7.05
N HIS A 185 17.03 -9.69 8.17
CA HIS A 185 17.04 -8.26 8.46
C HIS A 185 18.35 -7.54 8.14
N PHE A 186 19.49 -8.23 8.20
CA PHE A 186 20.81 -7.60 8.09
C PHE A 186 21.54 -7.96 6.79
N VAL A 187 21.44 -9.21 6.33
CA VAL A 187 22.18 -9.70 5.15
C VAL A 187 21.38 -9.50 3.86
N LEU A 188 20.06 -9.65 3.93
CA LEU A 188 19.19 -9.61 2.76
C LEU A 188 18.79 -8.18 2.40
N ASP A 189 19.55 -7.55 1.49
CA ASP A 189 19.14 -6.28 0.88
C ASP A 189 18.09 -6.51 -0.21
N THR A 190 16.84 -6.65 0.22
CA THR A 190 15.70 -6.92 -0.66
C THR A 190 15.51 -5.86 -1.73
N LYS A 191 15.82 -4.59 -1.44
CA LYS A 191 15.70 -3.49 -2.39
C LYS A 191 16.65 -3.68 -3.57
N GLN A 192 17.92 -3.95 -3.27
CA GLN A 192 18.93 -4.14 -4.31
C GLN A 192 18.64 -5.39 -5.16
N LEU A 193 18.19 -6.49 -4.54
CA LEU A 193 17.78 -7.71 -5.24
C LEU A 193 16.60 -7.48 -6.19
N VAL A 194 15.58 -6.72 -5.76
CA VAL A 194 14.45 -6.35 -6.63
C VAL A 194 14.91 -5.49 -7.79
N LEU A 195 15.72 -4.45 -7.53
CA LEU A 195 16.20 -3.55 -8.59
C LEU A 195 17.01 -4.31 -9.63
N ASN A 196 17.92 -5.19 -9.21
CA ASN A 196 18.71 -6.00 -10.13
C ASN A 196 17.84 -6.92 -10.98
N SER A 197 16.81 -7.55 -10.39
CA SER A 197 15.89 -8.42 -11.14
C SER A 197 15.01 -7.64 -12.13
N GLN A 198 14.44 -6.50 -11.72
CA GLN A 198 13.64 -5.66 -12.60
C GLN A 198 14.48 -5.10 -13.75
N LYS A 199 15.75 -4.75 -13.48
CA LYS A 199 16.72 -4.34 -14.48
C LYS A 199 17.06 -5.46 -15.45
N GLU A 200 17.25 -6.69 -14.97
CA GLU A 200 17.51 -7.85 -15.83
C GLU A 200 16.33 -8.13 -16.77
N LEU A 201 15.11 -8.07 -16.25
CA LEU A 201 13.88 -8.21 -17.05
C LEU A 201 13.78 -7.12 -18.12
N LEU A 202 14.04 -5.87 -17.74
CA LEU A 202 14.08 -4.73 -18.66
C LEU A 202 15.14 -4.94 -19.76
N LEU A 203 16.38 -5.29 -19.39
CA LEU A 203 17.46 -5.51 -20.35
C LEU A 203 17.16 -6.68 -21.30
N ARG A 204 16.48 -7.73 -20.82
CA ARG A 204 16.06 -8.86 -21.66
C ARG A 204 15.07 -8.43 -22.72
N GLU A 205 14.07 -7.62 -22.36
CA GLU A 205 13.08 -7.12 -23.32
C GLU A 205 13.70 -6.10 -24.29
N LEU A 206 14.58 -5.21 -23.80
CA LEU A 206 15.32 -4.28 -24.64
C LEU A 206 16.20 -5.00 -25.68
N ARG A 207 16.83 -6.13 -25.31
CA ARG A 207 17.56 -6.98 -26.27
C ARG A 207 16.62 -7.65 -27.26
N ALA A 208 15.49 -8.17 -26.79
CA ALA A 208 14.48 -8.80 -27.67
C ALA A 208 13.92 -7.82 -28.71
N LEU A 209 13.86 -6.53 -28.36
CA LEU A 209 13.41 -5.45 -29.23
C LEU A 209 14.54 -4.78 -30.03
N ASN A 210 15.79 -5.26 -29.94
CA ASN A 210 16.98 -4.66 -30.56
C ASN A 210 17.15 -3.16 -30.23
N LEU A 211 16.76 -2.74 -29.02
CA LEU A 211 16.88 -1.36 -28.55
C LEU A 211 18.22 -1.09 -27.88
N LEU A 212 19.00 -2.13 -27.60
CA LEU A 212 20.37 -2.06 -27.10
C LEU A 212 21.34 -2.19 -28.27
N ASP A 213 22.18 -1.17 -28.46
CA ASP A 213 23.32 -1.21 -29.35
C ASP A 213 24.40 -2.19 -28.82
N GLY A 214 25.32 -2.63 -29.68
CA GLY A 214 26.41 -3.54 -29.33
C GLY A 214 27.35 -3.04 -28.22
N SER A 215 27.27 -1.74 -27.91
CA SER A 215 27.93 -1.05 -26.80
C SER A 215 27.17 -1.09 -25.46
N GLY A 216 25.94 -1.61 -25.44
CA GLY A 216 25.04 -1.60 -24.28
C GLY A 216 24.28 -0.28 -24.07
N LEU A 217 24.33 0.63 -25.04
CA LEU A 217 23.59 1.90 -25.03
C LEU A 217 22.23 1.77 -25.74
N LEU A 218 21.25 2.56 -25.31
CA LEU A 218 19.92 2.57 -25.92
C LEU A 218 19.97 3.34 -27.26
N SER A 219 19.74 2.65 -28.37
CA SER A 219 19.80 3.23 -29.71
C SER A 219 18.81 2.55 -30.66
N GLY A 220 17.52 2.67 -30.35
CA GLY A 220 16.46 2.08 -31.16
C GLY A 220 15.26 2.98 -31.31
N ASP A 221 14.60 2.89 -32.47
CA ASP A 221 13.41 3.68 -32.78
C ASP A 221 12.17 3.07 -32.11
N VAL A 222 11.65 3.81 -31.12
CA VAL A 222 10.55 3.40 -30.26
C VAL A 222 9.19 3.45 -30.97
N SER A 223 9.12 4.13 -32.13
CA SER A 223 7.87 4.37 -32.88
C SER A 223 7.21 3.12 -33.45
N LYS A 224 7.97 2.01 -33.60
CA LYS A 224 7.49 0.74 -34.18
C LYS A 224 7.08 -0.30 -33.13
N ILE A 225 7.15 0.04 -31.85
CA ILE A 225 6.87 -0.90 -30.74
C ILE A 225 5.36 -0.92 -30.46
N GLY A 226 4.81 -2.12 -30.22
CA GLY A 226 3.42 -2.27 -29.83
C GLY A 226 3.10 -1.65 -28.47
N LYS A 227 1.88 -1.13 -28.29
CA LYS A 227 1.45 -0.40 -27.08
C LYS A 227 1.78 -1.13 -25.78
N GLU A 228 1.43 -2.41 -25.67
CA GLU A 228 1.66 -3.21 -24.46
C GLU A 228 3.14 -3.26 -24.04
N LYS A 229 4.04 -3.37 -25.02
CA LYS A 229 5.48 -3.39 -24.76
C LYS A 229 6.02 -2.01 -24.41
N LEU A 230 5.46 -0.95 -25.00
CA LEU A 230 5.85 0.43 -24.69
C LEU A 230 5.47 0.78 -23.25
N TYR A 231 4.25 0.43 -22.83
CA TYR A 231 3.80 0.53 -21.43
C TYR A 231 4.69 -0.26 -20.47
N PHE A 232 5.00 -1.52 -20.82
CA PHE A 232 5.87 -2.35 -19.99
C PHE A 232 7.28 -1.74 -19.82
N LEU A 233 7.88 -1.22 -20.90
CA LEU A 233 9.19 -0.59 -20.83
C LEU A 233 9.16 0.67 -19.96
N GLN A 234 8.16 1.53 -20.16
CA GLN A 234 8.00 2.78 -19.40
C GLN A 234 7.80 2.51 -17.90
N ASP A 235 6.87 1.63 -17.53
CA ASP A 235 6.64 1.21 -16.14
C ASP A 235 7.94 0.74 -15.45
N LYS A 236 8.76 -0.05 -16.16
CA LYS A 236 10.03 -0.55 -15.63
C LYS A 236 11.10 0.53 -15.52
N PHE A 237 11.18 1.43 -16.50
CA PHE A 237 12.12 2.55 -16.44
C PHE A 237 11.77 3.53 -15.33
N ASP A 238 10.48 3.86 -15.17
CA ASP A 238 9.99 4.76 -14.14
C ASP A 238 10.24 4.15 -12.75
N TYR A 239 9.91 2.87 -12.56
CA TYR A 239 10.20 2.15 -11.32
C TYR A 239 11.71 2.16 -10.97
N LEU A 240 12.59 1.97 -11.96
CA LEU A 240 14.04 2.01 -11.73
C LEU A 240 14.54 3.43 -11.45
N ALA A 241 13.98 4.45 -12.11
CA ALA A 241 14.34 5.86 -11.92
C ALA A 241 13.91 6.38 -10.54
N GLU A 242 12.68 6.08 -10.11
CA GLU A 242 12.15 6.42 -8.79
C GLU A 242 12.97 5.80 -7.66
N ASN A 243 13.47 4.59 -7.87
CA ASN A 243 14.32 3.89 -6.89
C ASN A 243 15.83 4.19 -7.04
N GLY A 244 16.21 5.14 -7.89
CA GLY A 244 17.58 5.66 -8.00
C GLY A 244 18.58 4.74 -8.71
N ASP A 245 18.14 3.82 -9.58
CA ASP A 245 19.07 3.00 -10.35
C ASP A 245 19.86 3.85 -11.38
N LYS A 246 21.18 3.64 -11.41
CA LYS A 246 22.09 4.42 -12.28
C LYS A 246 21.75 4.28 -13.76
N PHE A 247 21.34 3.09 -14.21
CA PHE A 247 21.06 2.86 -15.63
C PHE A 247 19.82 3.64 -16.10
N ALA A 248 18.78 3.74 -15.27
CA ALA A 248 17.62 4.56 -15.60
C ALA A 248 17.96 6.07 -15.56
N LEU A 249 18.75 6.50 -14.57
CA LEU A 249 19.17 7.89 -14.44
C LEU A 249 20.05 8.37 -15.61
N ASP A 250 20.95 7.52 -16.10
CA ASP A 250 21.82 7.82 -17.25
C ASP A 250 21.02 7.91 -18.56
N ASN A 251 19.84 7.27 -18.62
CA ASN A 251 19.01 7.18 -19.82
C ASN A 251 17.72 8.01 -19.76
N LYS A 252 17.65 9.05 -18.90
CA LYS A 252 16.48 9.94 -18.79
C LYS A 252 15.95 10.50 -20.11
N LYS A 253 16.85 10.77 -21.08
CA LYS A 253 16.46 11.24 -22.42
C LYS A 253 15.63 10.21 -23.19
N PHE A 254 15.94 8.93 -23.03
CA PHE A 254 15.19 7.84 -23.65
C PHE A 254 13.81 7.66 -23.00
N ILE A 255 13.71 7.80 -21.67
CA ILE A 255 12.45 7.76 -20.92
C ILE A 255 11.51 8.88 -21.40
N ALA A 256 11.99 10.11 -21.52
CA ALA A 256 11.19 11.20 -22.09
C ALA A 256 10.75 10.92 -23.54
N GLY A 257 11.56 10.21 -24.33
CA GLY A 257 11.19 9.75 -25.67
C GLY A 257 10.07 8.70 -25.68
N LEU A 258 10.05 7.80 -24.69
CA LEU A 258 8.98 6.81 -24.48
C LEU A 258 7.66 7.50 -24.12
N GLU A 259 7.67 8.43 -23.16
CA GLU A 259 6.48 9.20 -22.75
C GLU A 259 5.84 9.96 -23.92
N VAL A 260 6.67 10.59 -24.77
CA VAL A 260 6.17 11.32 -25.95
C VAL A 260 5.57 10.37 -26.98
N ALA A 261 6.14 9.17 -27.15
CA ALA A 261 5.59 8.14 -28.02
C ALA A 261 4.26 7.57 -27.49
N GLU A 262 4.11 7.48 -26.17
CA GLU A 262 2.87 7.11 -25.49
C GLU A 262 1.78 8.18 -25.71
N GLN A 263 2.10 9.44 -25.42
CA GLN A 263 1.16 10.57 -25.50
C GLN A 263 0.65 10.85 -26.91
N LYS A 264 1.48 10.64 -27.95
CA LYS A 264 1.04 10.79 -29.36
C LYS A 264 -0.15 9.90 -29.72
N ASN A 265 -0.39 8.82 -28.96
CA ASN A 265 -1.51 7.91 -29.18
C ASN A 265 -2.74 8.19 -28.29
N LEU A 266 -2.68 9.19 -27.40
CA LEU A 266 -3.79 9.55 -26.52
C LEU A 266 -4.58 10.74 -27.12
N GLN A 267 -5.86 10.52 -27.42
CA GLN A 267 -6.81 11.59 -27.75
C GLN A 267 -7.71 11.84 -26.55
N ILE A 268 -7.38 12.86 -25.76
CA ILE A 268 -8.19 13.28 -24.61
C ILE A 268 -9.22 14.30 -25.08
N PHE A 269 -10.50 13.97 -24.91
CA PHE A 269 -11.61 14.89 -25.16
C PHE A 269 -12.18 15.36 -23.82
N SER A 270 -12.23 16.68 -23.62
CA SER A 270 -12.91 17.30 -22.47
C SER A 270 -14.11 18.08 -22.97
N ILE A 271 -15.29 17.80 -22.41
CA ILE A 271 -16.56 18.46 -22.74
C ILE A 271 -17.04 19.16 -21.47
N ASN A 272 -17.22 20.48 -21.53
CA ASN A 272 -17.72 21.28 -20.40
C ASN A 272 -19.02 22.02 -20.77
N PHE A 273 -19.78 22.43 -19.75
CA PHE A 273 -21.06 23.14 -19.91
C PHE A 273 -20.92 24.67 -19.96
N SER A 274 -19.70 25.20 -19.93
CA SER A 274 -19.41 26.64 -19.91
C SER A 274 -20.04 27.35 -21.12
N GLY A 275 -20.80 28.42 -20.89
CA GLY A 275 -21.45 29.20 -21.95
C GLY A 275 -22.69 28.55 -22.59
N THR A 276 -23.17 27.41 -22.08
CA THR A 276 -24.41 26.76 -22.56
C THR A 276 -25.65 27.40 -21.90
N ALA A 277 -26.72 27.59 -22.67
CA ALA A 277 -28.00 28.14 -22.20
C ALA A 277 -29.13 27.10 -22.29
N ILE A 278 -29.98 27.06 -21.27
CA ILE A 278 -31.21 26.25 -21.23
C ILE A 278 -32.40 27.20 -21.17
N ASN A 279 -33.26 27.15 -22.18
CA ASN A 279 -34.49 27.93 -22.21
C ASN A 279 -35.57 27.21 -21.40
N VAL A 280 -36.04 27.85 -20.33
CA VAL A 280 -37.22 27.45 -19.58
C VAL A 280 -38.30 28.49 -19.86
N LYS A 281 -39.56 28.07 -20.00
CA LYS A 281 -40.71 28.87 -20.47
C LYS A 281 -40.63 30.39 -20.28
N ASP A 282 -40.35 30.85 -19.06
CA ASP A 282 -40.31 32.27 -18.68
C ASP A 282 -38.91 32.78 -18.25
N ALA A 283 -37.84 31.98 -18.39
CA ALA A 283 -36.48 32.34 -17.99
C ALA A 283 -35.40 31.58 -18.78
N THR A 284 -34.32 32.27 -19.15
CA THR A 284 -33.16 31.63 -19.76
C THR A 284 -32.09 31.36 -18.70
N ILE A 285 -31.80 30.09 -18.43
CA ILE A 285 -30.73 29.68 -17.51
C ILE A 285 -29.42 29.60 -18.28
N LYS A 286 -28.38 30.29 -17.81
CA LYS A 286 -27.06 30.34 -18.43
C LYS A 286 -25.97 30.02 -17.41
N MET A 287 -24.93 29.34 -17.85
CA MET A 287 -23.73 29.11 -17.04
C MET A 287 -22.74 30.25 -17.26
N PRO A 288 -22.11 30.80 -16.20
CA PRO A 288 -20.98 31.71 -16.39
C PRO A 288 -19.82 30.96 -17.08
N ILE A 289 -19.01 31.68 -17.86
CA ILE A 289 -17.82 31.10 -18.51
C ILE A 289 -16.77 30.79 -17.45
N THR A 290 -16.54 31.75 -16.55
CA THR A 290 -15.73 31.60 -15.35
C THR A 290 -16.34 32.39 -14.20
N SER A 291 -16.11 31.92 -12.98
CA SER A 291 -16.35 32.67 -11.75
C SER A 291 -15.12 32.57 -10.87
N SER A 292 -14.64 33.70 -10.38
CA SER A 292 -13.48 33.77 -9.50
C SER A 292 -13.72 34.81 -8.42
N THR A 293 -13.18 34.55 -7.25
CA THR A 293 -13.18 35.49 -6.12
C THR A 293 -11.87 36.26 -6.09
N ASN A 294 -11.96 37.57 -5.90
CA ASN A 294 -10.82 38.47 -5.74
C ASN A 294 -11.04 39.30 -4.47
N GLY A 295 -10.60 38.76 -3.33
CA GLY A 295 -10.92 39.31 -2.02
C GLY A 295 -12.44 39.25 -1.77
N ASP A 296 -13.03 40.40 -1.42
CA ASP A 296 -14.47 40.50 -1.14
C ASP A 296 -15.34 40.50 -2.40
N GLU A 297 -14.75 40.53 -3.59
CA GLU A 297 -15.48 40.60 -4.86
C GLU A 297 -15.58 39.23 -5.54
N LEU A 298 -16.81 38.86 -5.90
CA LEU A 298 -17.08 37.76 -6.81
C LEU A 298 -17.18 38.31 -8.23
N VAL A 299 -16.21 37.94 -9.07
CA VAL A 299 -16.12 38.34 -10.47
C VAL A 299 -16.60 37.18 -11.34
N MET A 300 -17.59 37.44 -12.19
CA MET A 300 -18.18 36.47 -13.11
C MET A 300 -18.00 36.95 -14.53
N GLN A 301 -17.40 36.11 -15.38
CA GLN A 301 -17.38 36.35 -16.82
C GLN A 301 -18.59 35.70 -17.48
N LEU A 302 -19.42 36.55 -18.07
CA LEU A 302 -20.53 36.16 -18.92
C LEU A 302 -20.07 36.24 -20.39
N ASN A 303 -20.93 35.85 -21.33
CA ASN A 303 -20.55 35.77 -22.75
C ASN A 303 -20.01 37.09 -23.33
N ASN A 304 -20.55 38.25 -22.91
CA ASN A 304 -20.20 39.56 -23.48
C ASN A 304 -19.80 40.61 -22.42
N GLU A 305 -19.77 40.25 -21.14
CA GLU A 305 -19.51 41.21 -20.05
C GLU A 305 -19.01 40.54 -18.78
N SER A 306 -18.33 41.31 -17.94
CA SER A 306 -17.92 40.91 -16.59
C SER A 306 -18.82 41.56 -15.55
N VAL A 307 -19.36 40.77 -14.64
CA VAL A 307 -20.15 41.26 -13.49
C VAL A 307 -19.32 41.04 -12.23
N SER A 308 -19.04 42.12 -11.48
CA SER A 308 -18.40 42.04 -10.15
C SER A 308 -19.39 42.43 -9.07
N ILE A 309 -19.36 41.69 -7.95
CA ILE A 309 -20.25 41.91 -6.81
C ILE A 309 -19.45 41.81 -5.53
N ASN A 310 -19.59 42.82 -4.67
CA ASN A 310 -19.03 42.78 -3.33
C ASN A 310 -19.86 41.84 -2.44
N MET A 311 -19.33 40.65 -2.17
CA MET A 311 -19.98 39.60 -1.41
C MET A 311 -19.99 39.89 0.09
N GLN A 312 -19.01 40.64 0.61
CA GLN A 312 -19.01 41.06 2.02
C GLN A 312 -20.23 41.93 2.34
N LYS A 313 -20.52 42.92 1.49
CA LYS A 313 -21.75 43.74 1.61
C LYS A 313 -23.02 42.91 1.45
N HIS A 314 -23.00 41.86 0.63
CA HIS A 314 -24.12 40.94 0.49
C HIS A 314 -24.38 40.16 1.78
N VAL A 315 -23.34 39.65 2.44
CA VAL A 315 -23.43 39.01 3.77
C VAL A 315 -24.00 39.98 4.80
N GLU A 316 -23.49 41.21 4.87
CA GLU A 316 -23.97 42.24 5.79
C GLU A 316 -25.46 42.55 5.58
N LYS A 317 -25.89 42.65 4.32
CA LYS A 317 -27.30 42.88 3.98
C LYS A 317 -28.18 41.68 4.35
N ALA A 318 -27.69 40.45 4.18
CA ALA A 318 -28.41 39.25 4.57
C ALA A 318 -28.60 39.19 6.09
N LEU A 319 -27.55 39.47 6.87
CA LEU A 319 -27.59 39.52 8.34
C LEU A 319 -28.49 40.65 8.85
N ALA A 320 -28.43 41.84 8.24
CA ALA A 320 -29.27 42.97 8.59
C ALA A 320 -30.77 42.67 8.40
N SER A 321 -31.13 41.77 7.49
CA SER A 321 -32.52 41.35 7.29
C SER A 321 -33.13 40.60 8.49
N LEU A 322 -32.30 40.15 9.43
CA LEU A 322 -32.70 39.57 10.71
C LEU A 322 -32.32 40.46 11.91
N ASN A 323 -31.98 41.74 11.66
CA ASN A 323 -31.46 42.68 12.66
C ASN A 323 -30.16 42.21 13.34
N LEU A 324 -29.34 41.40 12.64
CA LEU A 324 -28.06 40.90 13.13
C LEU A 324 -26.89 41.70 12.55
N LYS A 325 -25.83 41.85 13.35
CA LYS A 325 -24.58 42.51 12.94
C LYS A 325 -23.48 41.47 12.69
N PRO A 326 -22.51 41.73 11.81
CA PRO A 326 -21.46 40.78 11.47
C PRO A 326 -20.46 40.48 12.61
N ASP A 327 -20.45 41.29 13.68
CA ASP A 327 -19.62 41.16 14.89
C ASP A 327 -20.27 40.35 16.02
N GLY A 328 -21.43 39.74 15.76
CA GLY A 328 -22.07 38.81 16.69
C GLY A 328 -21.48 37.41 16.63
N ASP A 329 -21.63 36.64 17.71
CA ASP A 329 -21.31 35.22 17.75
C ASP A 329 -22.58 34.39 17.58
N PHE A 330 -22.77 33.77 16.42
CA PHE A 330 -23.99 33.05 16.06
C PHE A 330 -23.70 31.58 15.73
N GLY A 331 -24.57 30.68 16.17
CA GLY A 331 -24.51 29.28 15.75
C GLY A 331 -24.86 29.09 14.26
N ALA A 332 -24.47 27.94 13.70
CA ALA A 332 -24.76 27.55 12.31
C ALA A 332 -26.26 27.64 11.92
N GLU A 333 -27.16 27.56 12.91
CA GLU A 333 -28.62 27.68 12.74
C GLU A 333 -29.06 29.00 12.09
N VAL A 334 -28.34 30.10 12.32
CA VAL A 334 -28.65 31.41 11.72
C VAL A 334 -28.36 31.40 10.23
N PHE A 335 -27.26 30.77 9.82
CA PHE A 335 -26.88 30.66 8.41
C PHE A 335 -27.79 29.71 7.64
N GLU A 336 -28.33 28.67 8.29
CA GLU A 336 -29.38 27.83 7.68
C GLU A 336 -30.65 28.64 7.37
N ARG A 337 -31.06 29.55 8.27
CA ARG A 337 -32.21 30.44 8.01
C ARG A 337 -31.93 31.48 6.92
N LEU A 338 -30.67 31.87 6.73
CA LEU A 338 -30.25 32.86 5.73
C LEU A 338 -29.79 32.25 4.41
N LYS A 339 -29.70 30.91 4.32
CA LYS A 339 -29.13 30.18 3.19
C LYS A 339 -29.68 30.61 1.84
N GLU A 340 -30.99 30.73 1.70
CA GLU A 340 -31.62 31.15 0.44
C GLU A 340 -31.21 32.58 0.05
N LYS A 341 -31.17 33.50 1.02
CA LYS A 341 -30.78 34.90 0.79
C LYS A 341 -29.29 35.07 0.49
N LEU A 342 -28.45 34.18 1.04
CA LEU A 342 -27.01 34.18 0.81
C LEU A 342 -26.67 33.60 -0.57
N LEU A 343 -27.29 32.48 -0.94
CA LEU A 343 -26.99 31.77 -2.18
C LEU A 343 -27.68 32.33 -3.42
N ILE A 344 -28.73 33.15 -3.24
CA ILE A 344 -29.48 33.73 -4.36
C ILE A 344 -29.48 35.25 -4.26
N PHE A 345 -29.02 35.93 -5.31
CA PHE A 345 -29.04 37.39 -5.38
C PHE A 345 -29.39 37.90 -6.78
N LYS A 346 -29.85 39.15 -6.83
CA LYS A 346 -30.24 39.82 -8.08
C LYS A 346 -29.28 40.96 -8.41
N VAL A 347 -28.84 41.03 -9.66
CA VAL A 347 -28.12 42.17 -10.24
C VAL A 347 -28.80 42.59 -11.53
N GLY A 348 -29.39 43.78 -11.54
CA GLY A 348 -30.22 44.25 -12.65
C GLY A 348 -31.42 43.32 -12.87
N LYS A 349 -31.59 42.83 -14.11
CA LYS A 349 -32.65 41.88 -14.50
C LYS A 349 -32.24 40.40 -14.33
N ARG A 350 -31.08 40.13 -13.73
CA ARG A 350 -30.52 38.79 -13.60
C ARG A 350 -30.57 38.29 -12.18
N ALA A 351 -30.90 37.01 -12.03
CA ALA A 351 -30.81 36.30 -10.76
C ALA A 351 -29.65 35.29 -10.83
N PHE A 352 -28.74 35.34 -9.87
CA PHE A 352 -27.61 34.44 -9.76
C PHE A 352 -27.85 33.43 -8.65
N VAL A 353 -27.43 32.19 -8.90
CA VAL A 353 -27.51 31.08 -7.95
C VAL A 353 -26.12 30.56 -7.71
N LEU A 354 -25.68 30.62 -6.45
CA LEU A 354 -24.39 30.07 -6.01
C LEU A 354 -24.51 28.57 -5.74
N ARG A 355 -23.48 27.83 -6.15
CA ARG A 355 -23.27 26.43 -5.77
C ARG A 355 -22.87 26.34 -4.30
N SER A 356 -21.99 27.23 -3.88
CA SER A 356 -21.46 27.29 -2.52
C SER A 356 -21.00 28.70 -2.19
N MET A 357 -21.01 29.02 -0.90
CA MET A 357 -20.47 30.25 -0.34
C MET A 357 -19.79 29.92 0.98
N GLU A 358 -18.57 30.41 1.16
CA GLU A 358 -17.74 30.19 2.34
C GLU A 358 -17.64 31.50 3.13
N ILE A 359 -17.99 31.41 4.41
CA ILE A 359 -17.94 32.52 5.36
C ILE A 359 -17.11 32.04 6.55
N VAL A 360 -16.11 32.84 6.93
CA VAL A 360 -15.18 32.52 8.02
C VAL A 360 -15.33 33.55 9.12
N GLN A 361 -15.36 33.10 10.38
CA GLN A 361 -15.30 33.99 11.53
C GLN A 361 -13.83 34.31 11.84
N GLN A 362 -13.43 35.58 11.65
CA GLN A 362 -12.09 36.08 12.00
C GLN A 362 -12.23 37.17 13.05
N ASN A 363 -11.58 37.00 14.20
CA ASN A 363 -11.62 37.95 15.33
C ASN A 363 -13.06 38.32 15.78
N GLY A 364 -13.96 37.34 15.79
CA GLY A 364 -15.36 37.54 16.18
C GLY A 364 -16.24 38.19 15.10
N VAL A 365 -15.72 38.43 13.90
CA VAL A 365 -16.47 39.02 12.78
C VAL A 365 -16.60 38.01 11.64
N TYR A 366 -17.82 37.81 11.14
CA TYR A 366 -18.06 36.97 9.96
C TYR A 366 -17.64 37.71 8.68
N LYS A 367 -16.71 37.08 7.93
CA LYS A 367 -16.19 37.58 6.66
C LYS A 367 -16.42 36.59 5.53
N PHE A 368 -16.72 37.11 4.35
CA PHE A 368 -16.71 36.34 3.13
C PHE A 368 -15.30 35.80 2.83
N TYR A 369 -15.22 34.58 2.32
CA TYR A 369 -13.96 33.94 1.94
C TYR A 369 -13.96 33.50 0.48
N ASP A 370 -14.95 32.72 0.05
CA ASP A 370 -15.05 32.25 -1.33
C ASP A 370 -16.51 31.99 -1.74
N ALA A 371 -16.79 31.98 -3.05
CA ALA A 371 -18.07 31.57 -3.61
C ALA A 371 -17.91 30.99 -5.01
N SER A 372 -18.69 29.94 -5.28
CA SER A 372 -18.78 29.32 -6.60
C SER A 372 -20.17 29.55 -7.17
N VAL A 373 -20.25 30.05 -8.40
CA VAL A 373 -21.52 30.30 -9.09
C VAL A 373 -21.95 29.03 -9.81
N LEU A 374 -23.20 28.64 -9.63
CA LEU A 374 -23.77 27.51 -10.35
C LEU A 374 -24.31 27.97 -11.71
N PHE A 375 -25.27 28.88 -11.71
CA PHE A 375 -25.87 29.45 -12.94
C PHE A 375 -26.48 30.83 -12.66
N TYR A 376 -26.86 31.52 -13.73
CA TYR A 376 -27.67 32.73 -13.66
C TYR A 376 -28.88 32.63 -14.59
N MET A 377 -29.93 33.39 -14.26
CA MET A 377 -31.16 33.48 -15.03
C MET A 377 -31.35 34.89 -15.54
N GLU A 378 -31.66 35.01 -16.83
CA GLU A 378 -32.09 36.28 -17.45
C GLU A 378 -33.62 36.35 -17.48
N ASP A 379 -34.16 37.54 -17.18
CA ASP A 379 -35.60 37.89 -17.18
C ASP A 379 -36.48 37.13 -16.17
N ALA A 380 -35.86 36.49 -15.17
CA ALA A 380 -36.58 35.76 -14.13
C ALA A 380 -37.19 36.70 -13.06
N GLN A 381 -38.52 36.70 -12.94
CA GLN A 381 -39.20 37.15 -11.73
C GLN A 381 -39.10 36.04 -10.66
N LEU A 382 -38.08 36.09 -9.80
CA LEU A 382 -38.06 35.28 -8.57
C LEU A 382 -39.32 35.63 -7.75
N LYS A 383 -40.26 34.68 -7.66
CA LYS A 383 -41.44 34.74 -6.78
C LYS A 383 -41.07 34.31 -5.37
#